data_AF-A0A8H8CE81-F1
#
_entry.id   AF-A0A8H8CE81-F1
#
_cell.length_a   1.000
_cell.length_b   1.000
_cell.length_c   1.000
_cell.angle_alpha   90.00
_cell.angle_beta   90.00
_cell.angle_gamma   90.00
#
_symmetry.space_group_name_H-M   'P 1'
#
loop_
_entity.id
_entity.type
_entity.pdbx_description
1 polymer ?
#
loop_
_entity_poly.entity_id
_entity_poly.type
_entity_poly.pdbx_seq_one_letter_code
_entity_poly.pdbx_strand_id
1 'polypeptide(L)'
;MASAKGVTMTSGGAGGKVLKEQELSPVVNDSNHQHPPWQENFAIFRTYKLPSILPINTLLFSEDARLLISGGDDETVYVLDTKTGECIQTLEDDNWGQITTVVWGQQELPNRENGVVLCIGTGRGCLALVALDYDATEPFPVGANTSPVFAFNDSVEKMAFDKLNNRLAVTSHSGEIKVFAVNNTSLRLLWADNIGKVITSGLFFFGGSNQSLLTIGLETSEMKCLDASKRGPPLWTKHLIGGIGSASLSSDETLLLVDNLATGNFDVYQIADNSPLRSLPIGSTRRFSKQCAFFEGSKIAVCGSDTNKVFIVDVANNYVVQTLTTCRGTYMTQTVCVTPSSSRNVFVAAACRGYVYIWEKSTPQVQVNVRADDPPPSRYRRVGSAILPYLGFAVAGTVGHWLPHAWKLGQDIIMKTADYLIQNGADRTMELPREAVDKIFEMAAAASRALDMSSALVSSRTLDMAAIATTTYTAATATATMTSPSATSLFDMAAAAAGH
;
A
#
# COMPACT_ATOMS: atom_id res chain seq x y z
N MET A 1 -57.20 -31.34 60.79
CA MET A 1 -56.99 -29.96 60.30
C MET A 1 -56.17 -30.07 59.01
N ALA A 2 -56.76 -30.36 57.84
CA ALA A 2 -57.49 -29.42 56.95
C ALA A 2 -56.74 -28.09 56.81
N SER A 3 -56.37 -27.56 55.64
CA SER A 3 -56.78 -27.81 54.26
C SER A 3 -55.83 -27.03 53.34
N ALA A 4 -55.57 -27.57 52.15
CA ALA A 4 -55.14 -26.81 50.99
C ALA A 4 -56.12 -25.65 50.69
N LYS A 5 -55.60 -24.52 50.20
CA LYS A 5 -56.37 -23.57 49.39
C LYS A 5 -55.49 -23.09 48.24
N GLY A 6 -55.83 -23.56 47.05
CA GLY A 6 -55.41 -22.95 45.80
C GLY A 6 -56.13 -21.63 45.58
N VAL A 7 -55.53 -20.78 44.75
CA VAL A 7 -56.17 -19.61 44.16
C VAL A 7 -55.90 -19.65 42.66
N THR A 8 -56.88 -20.21 41.95
CA THR A 8 -57.48 -19.75 40.70
C THR A 8 -56.61 -19.01 39.67
N MET A 9 -56.37 -19.71 38.56
CA MET A 9 -56.32 -19.16 37.20
C MET A 9 -57.65 -18.45 36.88
N THR A 10 -57.58 -17.20 36.45
CA THR A 10 -58.63 -16.56 35.64
C THR A 10 -57.99 -16.03 34.36
N SER A 11 -58.43 -16.59 33.25
CA SER A 11 -58.17 -16.19 31.88
C SER A 11 -58.75 -14.80 31.58
N GLY A 12 -57.92 -13.89 31.07
CA GLY A 12 -58.34 -12.66 30.42
C GLY A 12 -57.29 -12.29 29.39
N GLY A 13 -57.62 -12.44 28.10
CA GLY A 13 -56.69 -12.18 27.00
C GLY A 13 -56.40 -10.68 26.81
N ALA A 14 -55.21 -10.38 26.29
CA ALA A 14 -54.95 -9.32 25.31
C ALA A 14 -53.46 -9.23 24.98
N GLY A 15 -53.13 -9.31 23.68
CA GLY A 15 -52.04 -8.54 23.07
C GLY A 15 -50.62 -9.05 23.25
N GLY A 16 -50.13 -9.77 22.24
CA GLY A 16 -48.69 -9.91 22.02
C GLY A 16 -48.04 -8.52 21.90
N LYS A 17 -47.06 -8.23 22.76
CA LYS A 17 -46.13 -7.12 22.57
C LYS A 17 -44.84 -7.67 21.97
N VAL A 18 -44.74 -7.47 20.66
CA VAL A 18 -43.46 -7.37 19.94
C VAL A 18 -42.60 -6.37 20.69
N LEU A 19 -41.44 -6.81 21.20
CA LEU A 19 -40.42 -5.92 21.71
C LEU A 19 -39.88 -5.13 20.52
N LYS A 20 -40.27 -3.85 20.43
CA LYS A 20 -39.77 -2.91 19.42
C LYS A 20 -38.25 -2.81 19.52
N GLU A 21 -37.60 -2.87 18.36
CA GLU A 21 -36.28 -2.31 18.12
C GLU A 21 -36.18 -0.94 18.80
N GLN A 22 -35.28 -0.82 19.78
CA GLN A 22 -34.73 0.48 20.12
C GLN A 22 -33.81 0.86 18.96
N GLU A 23 -34.35 1.63 18.01
CA GLU A 23 -33.56 2.44 17.11
C GLU A 23 -32.57 3.24 17.95
N LEU A 24 -31.29 2.86 17.89
CA LEU A 24 -30.20 3.72 18.31
C LEU A 24 -30.29 4.98 17.45
N SER A 25 -30.81 6.05 18.03
CA SER A 25 -30.79 7.38 17.45
C SER A 25 -29.36 7.70 17.00
N PRO A 26 -29.18 8.33 15.82
CA PRO A 26 -27.86 8.73 15.37
C PRO A 26 -27.23 9.63 16.44
N VAL A 27 -25.98 9.34 16.80
CA VAL A 27 -25.15 10.24 17.60
C VAL A 27 -25.28 11.63 16.99
N VAL A 28 -25.78 12.57 17.78
CA VAL A 28 -25.90 13.97 17.38
C VAL A 28 -24.50 14.42 16.96
N ASN A 29 -24.34 14.75 15.68
CA ASN A 29 -23.18 15.47 15.19
C ASN A 29 -23.14 16.80 15.95
N ASP A 30 -22.26 16.91 16.94
CA ASP A 30 -21.81 18.21 17.40
C ASP A 30 -21.09 18.88 16.22
N SER A 31 -21.80 19.79 15.56
CA SER A 31 -21.42 20.45 14.32
C SER A 31 -20.30 21.50 14.48
N ASN A 32 -19.46 21.36 15.51
CA ASN A 32 -18.40 22.31 15.85
C ASN A 32 -16.98 21.76 15.71
N HIS A 33 -16.80 20.56 15.16
CA HIS A 33 -15.49 20.15 14.64
C HIS A 33 -15.41 20.46 13.16
N GLN A 34 -14.82 21.62 12.84
CA GLN A 34 -14.32 21.90 11.49
C GLN A 34 -13.39 20.75 11.11
N HIS A 35 -13.85 19.89 10.19
CA HIS A 35 -13.04 18.82 9.64
C HIS A 35 -11.75 19.42 9.05
N PRO A 36 -10.57 18.87 9.36
CA PRO A 36 -9.35 19.32 8.71
C PRO A 36 -9.47 19.12 7.19
N PRO A 37 -8.93 20.02 6.36
CA PRO A 37 -9.06 20.00 4.90
C PRO A 37 -8.35 18.81 4.22
N TRP A 38 -7.62 17.99 4.98
CA TRP A 38 -6.92 16.79 4.50
C TRP A 38 -7.77 15.55 4.80
N GLN A 39 -8.77 15.31 3.95
CA GLN A 39 -9.55 14.07 4.02
C GLN A 39 -8.82 13.00 3.21
N GLU A 40 -8.51 11.87 3.84
CA GLU A 40 -8.11 10.66 3.11
C GLU A 40 -9.22 10.33 2.11
N ASN A 41 -8.90 10.27 0.82
CA ASN A 41 -9.88 10.13 -0.25
C ASN A 41 -9.62 8.86 -1.04
N PHE A 42 -9.93 7.73 -0.43
CA PHE A 42 -9.88 6.43 -1.08
C PHE A 42 -11.07 6.27 -2.01
N ALA A 43 -10.80 6.06 -3.29
CA ALA A 43 -11.82 5.78 -4.29
C ALA A 43 -11.68 4.35 -4.80
N ILE A 44 -12.79 3.71 -5.18
CA ILE A 44 -12.74 2.37 -5.79
C ILE A 44 -11.89 2.47 -7.06
N PHE A 45 -10.80 1.72 -7.08
CA PHE A 45 -9.89 1.63 -8.21
C PHE A 45 -10.20 0.41 -9.08
N ARG A 46 -10.44 -0.73 -8.42
CA ARG A 46 -10.76 -2.01 -9.08
C ARG A 46 -11.69 -2.87 -8.24
N THR A 47 -12.39 -3.77 -8.91
CA THR A 47 -13.13 -4.87 -8.28
C THR A 47 -12.93 -6.12 -9.12
N TYR A 48 -12.47 -7.18 -8.48
CA TYR A 48 -12.24 -8.49 -9.08
C TYR A 48 -13.31 -9.44 -8.62
N LYS A 49 -13.82 -10.26 -9.54
CA LYS A 49 -14.66 -11.39 -9.23
C LYS A 49 -13.83 -12.65 -9.47
N LEU A 50 -13.46 -13.33 -8.40
CA LEU A 50 -12.78 -14.61 -8.51
C LEU A 50 -13.75 -15.70 -9.00
N PRO A 51 -13.24 -16.79 -9.60
CA PRO A 51 -14.07 -17.93 -10.03
C PRO A 51 -14.85 -18.55 -8.87
N SER A 52 -14.22 -18.64 -7.70
CA SER A 52 -14.83 -19.17 -6.48
C SER A 52 -15.54 -18.08 -5.66
N ILE A 53 -16.60 -18.49 -4.99
CA ILE A 53 -17.33 -17.67 -3.99
C ILE A 53 -16.94 -18.03 -2.55
N LEU A 54 -16.04 -18.99 -2.37
CA LEU A 54 -15.58 -19.43 -1.07
C LEU A 54 -14.77 -18.31 -0.36
N PRO A 55 -14.62 -18.39 0.96
CA PRO A 55 -13.87 -17.39 1.72
C PRO A 55 -12.44 -17.19 1.21
N ILE A 56 -12.06 -15.92 1.10
CA ILE A 56 -10.66 -15.51 0.88
C ILE A 56 -10.07 -15.26 2.26
N ASN A 57 -9.02 -15.99 2.60
CA ASN A 57 -8.40 -15.96 3.93
C ASN A 57 -7.23 -14.98 3.99
N THR A 58 -6.59 -14.69 2.85
CA THR A 58 -5.40 -13.86 2.80
C THR A 58 -5.30 -13.05 1.51
N LEU A 59 -4.83 -11.81 1.65
CA LEU A 59 -4.49 -10.90 0.56
C LEU A 59 -3.10 -10.30 0.81
N LEU A 60 -2.31 -10.12 -0.25
CA LEU A 60 -0.96 -9.58 -0.13
C LEU A 60 -0.55 -8.79 -1.39
N PHE A 61 -0.23 -7.51 -1.23
CA PHE A 61 0.35 -6.69 -2.30
C PHE A 61 1.85 -6.94 -2.46
N SER A 62 2.36 -6.78 -3.68
CA SER A 62 3.79 -6.58 -3.94
C SER A 62 4.27 -5.20 -3.46
N GLU A 63 5.58 -5.04 -3.26
CA GLU A 63 6.20 -3.77 -2.81
C GLU A 63 5.95 -2.58 -3.74
N ASP A 64 5.89 -2.80 -5.04
CA ASP A 64 5.57 -1.78 -6.04
C ASP A 64 4.04 -1.65 -6.29
N ALA A 65 3.24 -2.43 -5.57
CA ALA A 65 1.80 -2.57 -5.70
C ALA A 65 1.30 -3.03 -7.08
N ARG A 66 2.14 -3.61 -7.94
CA ARG A 66 1.73 -4.15 -9.27
C ARG A 66 0.99 -5.48 -9.15
N LEU A 67 1.33 -6.34 -8.19
CA LEU A 67 0.68 -7.62 -7.98
C LEU A 67 -0.15 -7.62 -6.69
N LEU A 68 -1.31 -8.26 -6.74
CA LEU A 68 -2.10 -8.63 -5.58
C LEU A 68 -2.30 -10.15 -5.58
N ILE A 69 -1.82 -10.79 -4.52
CA ILE A 69 -2.01 -12.22 -4.28
C ILE A 69 -3.26 -12.41 -3.44
N SER A 70 -4.10 -13.39 -3.80
CA SER A 70 -5.23 -13.83 -2.98
C SER A 70 -5.23 -15.34 -2.80
N GLY A 71 -5.50 -15.82 -1.59
CA GLY A 71 -5.64 -17.24 -1.29
C GLY A 71 -6.84 -17.49 -0.37
N GLY A 72 -7.53 -18.61 -0.57
CA GLY A 72 -8.75 -18.92 0.17
C GLY A 72 -9.07 -20.39 0.34
N ASP A 73 -10.33 -20.65 0.68
CA ASP A 73 -10.89 -21.97 0.95
C ASP A 73 -11.13 -22.80 -0.32
N ASP A 74 -10.97 -22.20 -1.51
CA ASP A 74 -10.95 -22.91 -2.79
C ASP A 74 -9.60 -23.56 -3.11
N GLU A 75 -8.71 -23.62 -2.12
CA GLU A 75 -7.39 -24.27 -2.20
C GLU A 75 -6.47 -23.66 -3.28
N THR A 76 -6.82 -22.47 -3.76
CA THR A 76 -6.22 -21.82 -4.92
C THR A 76 -5.59 -20.50 -4.53
N VAL A 77 -4.43 -20.19 -5.12
CA VAL A 77 -3.83 -18.86 -5.08
C VAL A 77 -3.99 -18.18 -6.44
N TYR A 78 -4.60 -17.00 -6.44
CA TYR A 78 -4.69 -16.15 -7.62
C TYR A 78 -3.66 -15.03 -7.53
N VAL A 79 -2.92 -14.83 -8.62
CA VAL A 79 -2.00 -13.72 -8.81
C VAL A 79 -2.67 -12.73 -9.76
N LEU A 80 -2.97 -11.54 -9.25
CA LEU A 80 -3.71 -10.50 -9.96
C LEU A 80 -2.78 -9.34 -10.31
N ASP A 81 -2.80 -8.86 -11.55
CA ASP A 81 -2.19 -7.59 -11.91
C ASP A 81 -3.13 -6.45 -11.52
N THR A 82 -2.68 -5.58 -10.61
CA THR A 82 -3.49 -4.53 -10.01
C THR A 82 -3.89 -3.46 -11.05
N LYS A 83 -3.06 -3.22 -12.05
CA LYS A 83 -3.25 -2.18 -13.08
C LYS A 83 -4.18 -2.66 -14.17
N THR A 84 -3.95 -3.85 -14.72
CA THR A 84 -4.78 -4.38 -15.82
C THR A 84 -6.13 -4.86 -15.32
N GLY A 85 -6.22 -5.35 -14.09
CA GLY A 85 -7.43 -6.00 -13.60
C GLY A 85 -7.50 -7.50 -13.94
N GLU A 86 -6.42 -8.07 -14.46
CA GLU A 86 -6.42 -9.45 -14.95
C GLU A 86 -5.78 -10.42 -13.94
N CYS A 87 -6.31 -11.64 -13.90
CA CYS A 87 -5.67 -12.74 -13.21
C CYS A 87 -4.56 -13.29 -14.12
N ILE A 88 -3.31 -13.01 -13.78
CA ILE A 88 -2.15 -13.42 -14.58
C ILE A 88 -1.71 -14.85 -14.28
N GLN A 89 -2.05 -15.38 -13.10
CA GLN A 89 -1.79 -16.76 -12.76
C GLN A 89 -2.77 -17.32 -11.74
N THR A 90 -3.03 -18.62 -11.87
CA THR A 90 -3.69 -19.45 -10.87
C THR A 90 -2.74 -20.56 -10.45
N LEU A 91 -2.55 -20.74 -9.14
CA LEU A 91 -1.68 -21.72 -8.52
C LEU A 91 -2.51 -22.67 -7.66
N GLU A 92 -2.31 -23.96 -7.85
CA GLU A 92 -3.02 -25.03 -7.13
C GLU A 92 -2.12 -26.26 -6.99
N ASP A 93 -2.30 -27.03 -5.92
CA ASP A 93 -1.65 -28.32 -5.68
C ASP A 93 -2.57 -29.17 -4.79
N ASP A 94 -2.74 -30.44 -5.17
CA ASP A 94 -3.63 -31.38 -4.47
C ASP A 94 -3.29 -31.55 -2.98
N ASN A 95 -2.07 -31.19 -2.54
CA ASN A 95 -1.60 -31.32 -1.16
C ASN A 95 -1.80 -30.07 -0.31
N TRP A 96 -2.29 -28.96 -0.87
CA TRP A 96 -2.38 -27.71 -0.11
C TRP A 96 -3.56 -27.72 0.87
N GLY A 97 -4.76 -28.07 0.41
CA GLY A 97 -5.95 -27.72 1.17
C GLY A 97 -6.19 -26.21 1.16
N GLN A 98 -6.94 -25.70 2.13
CA GLN A 98 -7.21 -24.26 2.27
C GLN A 98 -5.93 -23.44 2.29
N ILE A 99 -5.91 -22.30 1.60
CA ILE A 99 -4.80 -21.35 1.72
C ILE A 99 -5.08 -20.44 2.88
N THR A 100 -4.20 -20.44 3.87
CA THR A 100 -4.42 -19.77 5.16
C THR A 100 -3.62 -18.48 5.28
N THR A 101 -2.43 -18.44 4.68
CA THR A 101 -1.55 -17.26 4.73
C THR A 101 -0.56 -17.26 3.57
N VAL A 102 -0.25 -16.07 3.04
CA VAL A 102 0.81 -15.87 2.06
C VAL A 102 1.74 -14.75 2.52
N VAL A 103 3.04 -14.87 2.23
CA VAL A 103 4.03 -13.82 2.47
C VAL A 103 5.07 -13.80 1.36
N TRP A 104 5.64 -12.63 1.09
CA TRP A 104 6.81 -12.52 0.23
C TRP A 104 8.04 -13.04 0.97
N GLY A 105 8.64 -14.10 0.43
CA GLY A 105 9.86 -14.72 0.94
C GLY A 105 11.12 -14.07 0.39
N GLN A 106 11.11 -13.46 -0.79
CA GLN A 106 12.17 -12.58 -1.32
C GLN A 106 11.54 -11.66 -2.36
N GLN A 107 11.86 -10.37 -2.32
CA GLN A 107 11.33 -9.38 -3.25
C GLN A 107 12.43 -8.35 -3.53
N GLU A 108 13.22 -8.55 -4.59
CA GLU A 108 14.24 -7.57 -5.01
C GLU A 108 14.01 -7.13 -6.46
N LEU A 109 13.91 -5.83 -6.72
CA LEU A 109 14.15 -5.20 -8.03
C LEU A 109 14.67 -3.75 -7.84
N PRO A 110 15.65 -3.22 -8.63
CA PRO A 110 16.30 -3.79 -9.82
C PRO A 110 17.83 -4.02 -9.71
N ASN A 111 18.24 -5.29 -9.82
CA ASN A 111 19.42 -5.87 -10.49
C ASN A 111 19.36 -7.38 -10.21
N ARG A 112 18.76 -8.13 -11.14
CA ARG A 112 18.23 -9.50 -10.96
C ARG A 112 19.31 -10.56 -10.69
N GLU A 113 19.70 -10.75 -9.44
CA GLU A 113 20.49 -11.94 -9.05
C GLU A 113 19.64 -12.98 -8.29
N ASN A 114 18.62 -12.57 -7.53
CA ASN A 114 17.70 -13.47 -6.82
C ASN A 114 16.25 -13.31 -7.31
N GLY A 115 15.56 -14.43 -7.52
CA GLY A 115 14.17 -14.44 -7.98
C GLY A 115 13.18 -13.97 -6.91
N VAL A 116 12.03 -13.45 -7.33
CA VAL A 116 10.94 -13.12 -6.39
C VAL A 116 10.34 -14.43 -5.88
N VAL A 117 10.24 -14.61 -4.57
CA VAL A 117 9.69 -15.83 -3.96
C VAL A 117 8.43 -15.52 -3.19
N LEU A 118 7.34 -16.20 -3.53
CA LEU A 118 6.10 -16.23 -2.77
C LEU A 118 6.09 -17.47 -1.88
N CYS A 119 5.85 -17.28 -0.59
CA CYS A 119 5.61 -18.35 0.36
C CYS A 119 4.11 -18.50 0.60
N ILE A 120 3.62 -19.74 0.53
CA ILE A 120 2.20 -20.09 0.68
C ILE A 120 2.09 -21.09 1.83
N GLY A 121 1.37 -20.71 2.88
CA GLY A 121 1.03 -21.58 4.01
C GLY A 121 -0.35 -22.18 3.81
N THR A 122 -0.49 -23.47 4.11
CA THR A 122 -1.69 -24.23 3.78
C THR A 122 -2.32 -24.93 4.99
N GLY A 123 -3.61 -25.23 4.87
CA GLY A 123 -4.42 -25.89 5.90
C GLY A 123 -4.00 -27.33 6.21
N ARG A 124 -3.22 -27.96 5.32
CA ARG A 124 -2.66 -29.31 5.51
C ARG A 124 -1.24 -29.32 6.10
N GLY A 125 -0.78 -28.18 6.61
CA GLY A 125 0.54 -28.06 7.25
C GLY A 125 1.70 -28.03 6.26
N CYS A 126 1.44 -27.71 5.00
CA CYS A 126 2.45 -27.56 3.97
C CYS A 126 2.86 -26.10 3.81
N LEU A 127 4.12 -25.91 3.42
CA LEU A 127 4.66 -24.62 3.00
C LEU A 127 5.15 -24.77 1.56
N ALA A 128 4.56 -24.02 0.64
CA ALA A 128 4.97 -23.98 -0.75
C ALA A 128 5.76 -22.70 -1.04
N LEU A 129 6.92 -22.85 -1.70
CA LEU A 129 7.73 -21.73 -2.17
C LEU A 129 7.68 -21.68 -3.68
N VAL A 130 7.20 -20.57 -4.21
CA VAL A 130 6.99 -20.36 -5.64
C VAL A 130 7.89 -19.21 -6.08
N ALA A 131 8.82 -19.49 -6.99
CA ALA A 131 9.54 -18.43 -7.68
C ALA A 131 8.63 -17.79 -8.73
N LEU A 132 8.40 -16.50 -8.63
CA LEU A 132 7.64 -15.71 -9.59
C LEU A 132 8.61 -14.97 -10.51
N ASP A 133 8.39 -15.08 -11.82
CA ASP A 133 9.03 -14.17 -12.76
C ASP A 133 8.18 -12.89 -12.87
N TYR A 134 8.67 -11.82 -12.28
CA TYR A 134 7.89 -10.60 -12.14
C TYR A 134 7.42 -9.97 -13.47
N ASP A 135 8.08 -10.31 -14.58
CA ASP A 135 7.79 -9.75 -15.89
C ASP A 135 7.20 -10.75 -16.88
N ALA A 136 7.01 -12.02 -16.52
CA ALA A 136 6.43 -12.94 -17.48
C ALA A 136 4.96 -12.58 -17.77
N THR A 137 4.63 -12.63 -19.05
CA THR A 137 3.27 -12.50 -19.57
C THR A 137 2.58 -13.85 -19.74
N GLU A 138 3.32 -14.94 -19.58
CA GLU A 138 2.84 -16.31 -19.67
C GLU A 138 2.67 -16.91 -18.27
N PRO A 139 1.70 -17.81 -18.06
CA PRO A 139 1.54 -18.51 -16.79
C PRO A 139 2.82 -19.27 -16.45
N PHE A 140 3.34 -19.03 -15.24
CA PHE A 140 4.62 -19.56 -14.81
C PHE A 140 4.58 -21.08 -14.68
N PRO A 141 5.67 -21.80 -15.01
CA PRO A 141 5.77 -23.20 -14.68
C PRO A 141 5.58 -23.37 -13.17
N VAL A 142 4.65 -24.25 -12.77
CA VAL A 142 4.19 -24.51 -11.40
C VAL A 142 5.26 -25.28 -10.59
N GLY A 143 6.52 -24.84 -10.67
CA GLY A 143 7.61 -25.36 -9.85
C GLY A 143 7.51 -24.85 -8.42
N ALA A 144 6.37 -25.08 -7.76
CA ALA A 144 6.23 -24.84 -6.35
C ALA A 144 7.00 -25.94 -5.60
N ASN A 145 8.00 -25.56 -4.82
CA ASN A 145 8.62 -26.51 -3.90
C ASN A 145 7.73 -26.58 -2.65
N THR A 146 6.85 -27.58 -2.62
CA THR A 146 5.93 -27.82 -1.51
C THR A 146 6.58 -28.77 -0.51
N SER A 147 6.81 -28.29 0.71
CA SER A 147 7.38 -29.07 1.81
C SER A 147 6.39 -29.20 2.97
N PRO A 148 6.12 -30.41 3.48
CA PRO A 148 5.35 -30.55 4.72
C PRO A 148 6.18 -30.01 5.88
N VAL A 149 5.72 -28.93 6.51
CA VAL A 149 6.40 -28.30 7.66
C VAL A 149 5.73 -28.66 8.98
N PHE A 150 4.46 -29.07 8.96
CA PHE A 150 3.71 -29.57 10.10
C PHE A 150 3.02 -30.90 9.76
N ALA A 151 2.33 -31.50 10.74
CA ALA A 151 1.53 -32.69 10.49
C ALA A 151 0.37 -32.39 9.53
N PHE A 152 -0.12 -33.39 8.80
CA PHE A 152 -1.15 -33.25 7.75
C PHE A 152 -2.45 -32.54 8.18
N ASN A 153 -2.76 -32.53 9.48
CA ASN A 153 -3.95 -31.89 10.03
C ASN A 153 -3.60 -30.75 11.01
N ASP A 154 -2.38 -30.22 10.88
CA ASP A 154 -1.89 -29.09 11.65
C ASP A 154 -1.55 -27.95 10.68
N SER A 155 -2.56 -27.12 10.42
CA SER A 155 -2.53 -26.00 9.48
C SER A 155 -1.38 -25.02 9.78
N VAL A 156 -0.79 -24.45 8.73
CA VAL A 156 0.07 -23.26 8.87
C VAL A 156 -0.83 -22.05 9.13
N GLU A 157 -0.70 -21.37 10.26
CA GLU A 157 -1.63 -20.30 10.67
C GLU A 157 -1.12 -18.90 10.34
N LYS A 158 0.17 -18.63 10.62
CA LYS A 158 0.82 -17.36 10.31
C LYS A 158 2.24 -17.58 9.82
N MET A 159 2.67 -16.66 8.97
CA MET A 159 4.04 -16.56 8.51
C MET A 159 4.53 -15.12 8.63
N ALA A 160 5.82 -14.97 8.88
CA ALA A 160 6.51 -13.69 8.84
C ALA A 160 7.86 -13.88 8.17
N PHE A 161 8.24 -12.98 7.27
CA PHE A 161 9.52 -13.01 6.60
C PHE A 161 10.43 -11.88 7.08
N ASP A 162 11.63 -12.24 7.52
CA ASP A 162 12.70 -11.35 7.94
C ASP A 162 13.61 -11.08 6.75
N LYS A 163 13.38 -9.93 6.08
CA LYS A 163 14.20 -9.48 4.94
C LYS A 163 15.65 -9.24 5.31
N LEU A 164 15.93 -8.81 6.55
CA LEU A 164 17.28 -8.43 6.99
C LEU A 164 18.17 -9.67 7.13
N ASN A 165 17.64 -10.75 7.72
CA ASN A 165 18.41 -11.97 7.97
C ASN A 165 18.03 -13.13 7.03
N ASN A 166 17.11 -12.91 6.09
CA ASN A 166 16.61 -13.89 5.13
C ASN A 166 16.04 -15.15 5.81
N ARG A 167 15.15 -14.95 6.79
CA ARG A 167 14.52 -16.01 7.58
C ARG A 167 13.00 -15.96 7.48
N LEU A 168 12.36 -17.11 7.51
CA LEU A 168 10.90 -17.26 7.53
C LEU A 168 10.49 -17.93 8.83
N ALA A 169 9.68 -17.25 9.63
CA ALA A 169 9.01 -17.85 10.78
C ALA A 169 7.61 -18.31 10.37
N VAL A 170 7.22 -19.51 10.78
CA VAL A 170 5.90 -20.07 10.54
C VAL A 170 5.35 -20.69 11.82
N THR A 171 4.06 -20.53 12.06
CA THR A 171 3.35 -21.12 13.22
C THR A 171 2.25 -22.05 12.76
N SER A 172 1.94 -23.05 13.58
CA SER A 172 0.87 -24.01 13.33
C SER A 172 -0.35 -23.79 14.21
N HIS A 173 -1.44 -24.47 13.86
CA HIS A 173 -2.68 -24.50 14.64
C HIS A 173 -2.50 -25.10 16.03
N SER A 174 -1.66 -26.13 16.14
CA SER A 174 -1.34 -26.80 17.41
C SER A 174 -0.35 -26.03 18.29
N GLY A 175 0.15 -24.89 17.79
CA GLY A 175 1.09 -24.01 18.47
C GLY A 175 2.56 -24.42 18.32
N GLU A 176 2.89 -25.21 17.30
CA GLU A 176 4.28 -25.35 16.88
C GLU A 176 4.74 -24.04 16.21
N ILE A 177 6.02 -23.73 16.37
CA ILE A 177 6.69 -22.64 15.65
C ILE A 177 7.98 -23.16 15.06
N LYS A 178 8.25 -22.79 13.81
CA LYS A 178 9.47 -23.17 13.08
C LYS A 178 10.05 -21.94 12.40
N VAL A 179 11.35 -21.77 12.49
CA VAL A 179 12.08 -20.72 11.79
C VAL A 179 13.04 -21.35 10.79
N PHE A 180 12.96 -20.91 9.55
CA PHE A 180 13.74 -21.40 8.43
C PHE A 180 14.64 -20.31 7.88
N ALA A 181 15.81 -20.68 7.36
CA ALA A 181 16.51 -19.87 6.38
C ALA A 181 15.91 -20.17 5.00
N VAL A 182 15.65 -19.12 4.22
CA VAL A 182 15.06 -19.22 2.88
C VAL A 182 16.16 -18.95 1.86
N ASN A 183 16.40 -19.87 0.93
CA ASN A 183 17.30 -19.64 -0.19
C ASN A 183 16.56 -19.96 -1.48
N ASN A 184 16.08 -18.93 -2.19
CA ASN A 184 15.15 -19.08 -3.31
C ASN A 184 13.95 -19.95 -2.92
N THR A 185 13.75 -21.10 -3.58
CA THR A 185 12.67 -22.05 -3.31
C THR A 185 13.06 -23.17 -2.33
N SER A 186 14.17 -23.03 -1.61
CA SER A 186 14.64 -24.02 -0.64
C SER A 186 14.54 -23.51 0.80
N LEU A 187 14.20 -24.43 1.71
CA LEU A 187 14.06 -24.17 3.13
C LEU A 187 15.10 -24.96 3.92
N ARG A 188 15.76 -24.30 4.87
CA ARG A 188 16.59 -24.96 5.87
C ARG A 188 16.08 -24.61 7.26
N LEU A 189 15.62 -25.60 8.02
CA LEU A 189 15.20 -25.40 9.40
C LEU A 189 16.37 -24.87 10.24
N LEU A 190 16.17 -23.73 10.90
CA LEU A 190 17.13 -23.17 11.86
C LEU A 190 16.82 -23.65 13.26
N TRP A 191 15.55 -23.54 13.68
CA TRP A 191 15.08 -24.05 14.96
C TRP A 191 13.56 -24.24 14.95
N ALA A 192 13.08 -25.05 15.89
CA ALA A 192 11.67 -25.31 16.12
C ALA A 192 11.38 -25.31 17.62
N ASP A 193 10.18 -24.87 18.01
CA ASP A 193 9.69 -24.97 19.38
C ASP A 193 8.16 -25.11 19.42
N ASN A 194 7.59 -25.21 20.61
CA ASN A 194 6.14 -25.16 20.82
C ASN A 194 5.80 -24.02 21.79
N ILE A 195 4.97 -23.08 21.33
CA ILE A 195 4.58 -21.88 22.08
C ILE A 195 3.36 -22.11 22.99
N GLY A 196 2.94 -23.36 23.18
CA GLY A 196 1.72 -23.76 23.89
C GLY A 196 0.56 -23.97 22.92
N LYS A 197 -0.55 -24.55 23.40
CA LYS A 197 -1.77 -24.82 22.61
C LYS A 197 -2.53 -23.52 22.29
N VAL A 198 -1.94 -22.66 21.48
CA VAL A 198 -2.43 -21.35 21.11
C VAL A 198 -2.29 -21.18 19.61
N ILE A 199 -3.42 -20.90 18.94
CA ILE A 199 -3.44 -20.54 17.52
C ILE A 199 -2.87 -19.13 17.39
N THR A 200 -1.97 -18.89 16.45
CA THR A 200 -1.35 -17.56 16.30
C THR A 200 -2.21 -16.67 15.40
N SER A 201 -2.59 -15.47 15.86
CA SER A 201 -3.29 -14.46 15.05
C SER A 201 -2.35 -13.38 14.49
N GLY A 202 -1.16 -13.20 15.09
CA GLY A 202 -0.13 -12.28 14.61
C GLY A 202 1.28 -12.81 14.86
N LEU A 203 2.16 -12.67 13.87
CA LEU A 203 3.55 -13.11 13.90
C LEU A 203 4.43 -12.03 13.28
N PHE A 204 5.39 -11.48 14.02
CA PHE A 204 6.20 -10.35 13.56
C PHE A 204 7.65 -10.46 14.05
N PHE A 205 8.61 -10.31 13.14
CA PHE A 205 9.97 -9.97 13.56
C PHE A 205 9.99 -8.50 14.03
N PHE A 206 10.72 -8.22 15.09
CA PHE A 206 10.84 -6.86 15.62
C PHE A 206 12.17 -6.62 16.32
N GLY A 207 12.51 -5.34 16.47
CA GLY A 207 13.76 -4.81 16.99
C GLY A 207 14.74 -4.48 15.87
N GLY A 208 15.67 -3.55 16.12
CA GLY A 208 16.53 -2.97 15.08
C GLY A 208 17.40 -3.93 14.24
N SER A 209 17.53 -5.20 14.65
CA SER A 209 18.18 -6.25 13.85
C SER A 209 17.34 -7.53 13.71
N ASN A 210 16.01 -7.42 13.89
CA ASN A 210 15.04 -8.52 13.83
C ASN A 210 15.41 -9.73 14.72
N GLN A 211 15.95 -9.45 15.90
CA GLN A 211 16.39 -10.49 16.86
C GLN A 211 15.24 -11.03 17.71
N SER A 212 14.11 -10.33 17.74
CA SER A 212 12.94 -10.74 18.50
C SER A 212 11.82 -11.17 17.56
N LEU A 213 11.04 -12.16 17.99
CA LEU A 213 9.89 -12.69 17.27
C LEU A 213 8.66 -12.58 18.17
N LEU A 214 7.73 -11.73 17.80
CA LEU A 214 6.48 -11.48 18.50
C LEU A 214 5.41 -12.47 18.01
N THR A 215 4.81 -13.21 18.93
CA THR A 215 3.66 -14.08 18.65
C THR A 215 2.44 -13.59 19.45
N ILE A 216 1.31 -13.49 18.78
CA ILE A 216 0.05 -13.05 19.38
C ILE A 216 -0.99 -14.16 19.22
N GLY A 217 -1.60 -14.58 20.32
CA GLY A 217 -2.52 -15.71 20.34
C GLY A 217 -3.96 -15.34 20.02
N LEU A 218 -4.56 -16.01 19.04
CA LEU A 218 -5.97 -15.91 18.66
C LEU A 218 -6.87 -16.32 19.83
N GLU A 219 -7.92 -15.53 20.09
CA GLU A 219 -8.90 -15.69 21.19
C GLU A 219 -8.32 -15.72 22.61
N THR A 220 -7.00 -15.61 22.72
CA THR A 220 -6.30 -15.43 23.98
C THR A 220 -5.95 -13.97 24.19
N SER A 221 -5.55 -13.60 25.40
CA SER A 221 -4.89 -12.33 25.68
C SER A 221 -3.37 -12.39 25.46
N GLU A 222 -2.82 -13.54 25.07
CA GLU A 222 -1.41 -13.84 25.22
C GLU A 222 -0.57 -13.23 24.09
N MET A 223 0.47 -12.51 24.48
CA MET A 223 1.50 -11.96 23.61
C MET A 223 2.87 -12.40 24.13
N LYS A 224 3.63 -13.14 23.32
CA LYS A 224 4.98 -13.61 23.68
C LYS A 224 6.01 -13.00 22.77
N CYS A 225 7.16 -12.67 23.35
CA CYS A 225 8.36 -12.37 22.60
C CYS A 225 9.35 -13.52 22.75
N LEU A 226 9.81 -14.04 21.63
CA LEU A 226 10.81 -15.09 21.53
C LEU A 226 12.10 -14.52 20.95
N ASP A 227 13.21 -15.23 21.18
CA ASP A 227 14.45 -14.98 20.45
C ASP A 227 14.31 -15.56 19.03
N ALA A 228 14.49 -14.73 18.01
CA ALA A 228 14.39 -15.14 16.61
C ALA A 228 15.58 -16.00 16.16
N SER A 229 16.74 -15.85 16.80
CA SER A 229 18.00 -16.49 16.40
C SER A 229 18.14 -17.92 16.88
N LYS A 230 17.50 -18.26 18.00
CA LYS A 230 17.65 -19.56 18.66
C LYS A 230 16.40 -19.97 19.42
N ARG A 231 16.26 -21.28 19.58
CA ARG A 231 15.29 -21.85 20.50
C ARG A 231 15.60 -21.46 21.94
N GLY A 232 14.57 -21.12 22.70
CA GLY A 232 14.67 -20.81 24.12
C GLY A 232 13.33 -20.44 24.74
N PRO A 233 13.28 -20.25 26.07
CA PRO A 233 12.09 -19.73 26.72
C PRO A 233 11.75 -18.34 26.16
N PRO A 234 10.47 -17.91 26.23
CA PRO A 234 10.09 -16.56 25.87
C PRO A 234 10.93 -15.53 26.63
N LEU A 235 11.42 -14.51 25.91
CA LEU A 235 12.10 -13.36 26.49
C LEU A 235 11.18 -12.63 27.47
N TRP A 236 9.89 -12.56 27.12
CA TRP A 236 8.82 -12.13 28.01
C TRP A 236 7.46 -12.60 27.47
N THR A 237 6.48 -12.64 28.37
CA THR A 237 5.06 -12.89 28.06
C THR A 237 4.22 -11.78 28.69
N LYS A 238 3.24 -11.29 27.94
CA LYS A 238 2.27 -10.29 28.37
C LYS A 238 0.84 -10.77 28.09
N HIS A 239 -0.09 -10.19 28.81
CA HIS A 239 -1.52 -10.41 28.63
C HIS A 239 -2.20 -9.08 28.32
N LEU A 240 -2.76 -8.96 27.13
CA LEU A 240 -3.55 -7.81 26.70
C LEU A 240 -4.98 -7.88 27.26
N ILE A 241 -5.74 -6.81 27.11
CA ILE A 241 -7.12 -6.76 27.61
C ILE A 241 -8.05 -7.45 26.61
N GLY A 242 -8.62 -8.59 27.02
CA GLY A 242 -9.58 -9.35 26.20
C GLY A 242 -8.92 -10.37 25.28
N GLY A 243 -9.75 -11.13 24.56
CA GLY A 243 -9.30 -12.06 23.53
C GLY A 243 -8.96 -11.34 22.23
N ILE A 244 -7.94 -11.80 21.53
CA ILE A 244 -7.39 -11.14 20.34
C ILE A 244 -7.87 -11.84 19.06
N GLY A 245 -8.49 -11.10 18.13
CA GLY A 245 -8.92 -11.65 16.83
C GLY A 245 -7.82 -11.62 15.77
N SER A 246 -7.20 -10.46 15.62
CA SER A 246 -6.18 -10.16 14.63
C SER A 246 -5.22 -9.14 15.23
N ALA A 247 -3.98 -9.11 14.73
CA ALA A 247 -3.03 -8.09 15.12
C ALA A 247 -2.22 -7.59 13.92
N SER A 248 -1.74 -6.35 14.01
CA SER A 248 -0.85 -5.73 13.03
C SER A 248 0.17 -4.85 13.75
N LEU A 249 1.45 -5.05 13.45
CA LEU A 249 2.54 -4.21 13.92
C LEU A 249 2.76 -3.05 12.94
N SER A 250 2.93 -1.84 13.46
CA SER A 250 3.25 -0.67 12.64
C SER A 250 4.65 -0.79 12.03
N SER A 251 4.88 -0.20 10.85
CA SER A 251 6.17 -0.36 10.14
C SER A 251 7.36 0.31 10.83
N ASP A 252 7.09 1.22 11.76
CA ASP A 252 8.07 1.86 12.65
C ASP A 252 8.25 1.09 13.97
N GLU A 253 7.55 -0.04 14.15
CA GLU A 253 7.60 -0.93 15.31
C GLU A 253 7.20 -0.27 16.64
N THR A 254 6.49 0.86 16.59
CA THR A 254 6.10 1.62 17.79
C THR A 254 4.76 1.18 18.36
N LEU A 255 3.81 0.83 17.50
CA LEU A 255 2.43 0.54 17.87
C LEU A 255 1.98 -0.83 17.37
N LEU A 256 1.14 -1.47 18.18
CA LEU A 256 0.45 -2.71 17.88
C LEU A 256 -1.05 -2.45 17.81
N LEU A 257 -1.67 -2.76 16.68
CA LEU A 257 -3.12 -2.72 16.50
C LEU A 257 -3.68 -4.11 16.71
N VAL A 258 -4.76 -4.23 17.49
CA VAL A 258 -5.33 -5.50 17.94
C VAL A 258 -6.84 -5.45 17.78
N ASP A 259 -7.43 -6.45 17.12
CA ASP A 259 -8.89 -6.66 17.18
C ASP A 259 -9.26 -7.24 18.55
N ASN A 260 -9.92 -6.44 19.38
CA ASN A 260 -10.34 -6.86 20.71
C ASN A 260 -11.73 -7.50 20.63
N LEU A 261 -11.77 -8.83 20.79
CA LEU A 261 -13.01 -9.61 20.72
C LEU A 261 -13.94 -9.38 21.91
N ALA A 262 -13.43 -8.86 23.04
CA ALA A 262 -14.24 -8.58 24.22
C ALA A 262 -15.08 -7.32 24.05
N THR A 263 -14.51 -6.27 23.45
CA THR A 263 -15.19 -4.99 23.20
C THR A 263 -15.80 -4.90 21.80
N GLY A 264 -15.27 -5.67 20.83
CA GLY A 264 -15.58 -5.56 19.41
C GLY A 264 -14.87 -4.40 18.70
N ASN A 265 -14.06 -3.62 19.44
CA ASN A 265 -13.28 -2.50 18.92
C ASN A 265 -11.87 -2.95 18.52
N PHE A 266 -11.14 -2.05 17.86
CA PHE A 266 -9.72 -2.22 17.66
C PHE A 266 -8.94 -1.42 18.71
N ASP A 267 -8.07 -2.08 19.44
CA ASP A 267 -7.24 -1.45 20.46
C ASP A 267 -5.83 -1.23 19.93
N VAL A 268 -5.25 -0.07 20.25
CA VAL A 268 -3.90 0.33 19.88
C VAL A 268 -3.03 0.30 21.12
N TYR A 269 -1.98 -0.48 21.12
CA TYR A 269 -1.03 -0.64 22.22
C TYR A 269 0.34 -0.08 21.84
N GLN A 270 1.06 0.46 22.81
CA GLN A 270 2.52 0.47 22.73
C GLN A 270 3.01 -0.92 23.16
N ILE A 271 4.04 -1.45 22.50
CA ILE A 271 4.55 -2.81 22.81
C ILE A 271 4.97 -2.95 24.28
N ALA A 272 5.44 -1.85 24.89
CA ALA A 272 5.85 -1.81 26.28
C ALA A 272 4.68 -1.93 27.27
N ASP A 273 3.49 -1.49 26.87
CA ASP A 273 2.35 -1.30 27.77
C ASP A 273 1.41 -2.51 27.80
N ASN A 274 0.71 -2.69 28.93
CA ASN A 274 -0.32 -3.73 29.08
C ASN A 274 -1.74 -3.19 28.89
N SER A 275 -1.91 -1.87 28.90
CA SER A 275 -3.18 -1.19 28.66
C SER A 275 -3.17 -0.56 27.27
N PRO A 276 -4.32 -0.52 26.57
CA PRO A 276 -4.39 0.14 25.28
C PRO A 276 -4.15 1.63 25.44
N LEU A 277 -3.32 2.19 24.55
CA LEU A 277 -3.16 3.62 24.37
C LEU A 277 -4.48 4.25 23.92
N ARG A 278 -5.17 3.56 23.00
CA ARG A 278 -6.45 3.99 22.42
C ARG A 278 -7.32 2.78 22.08
N SER A 279 -8.64 2.99 22.10
CA SER A 279 -9.63 2.06 21.57
C SER A 279 -10.41 2.75 20.45
N LEU A 280 -10.29 2.23 19.23
CA LEU A 280 -10.91 2.73 18.02
C LEU A 280 -12.37 2.23 17.97
N PRO A 281 -13.37 3.12 18.07
CA PRO A 281 -14.78 2.75 18.27
C PRO A 281 -15.45 2.30 16.97
N ILE A 282 -14.93 1.26 16.35
CA ILE A 282 -15.53 0.64 15.15
C ILE A 282 -16.77 -0.18 15.54
N GLY A 283 -16.70 -0.86 16.68
CA GLY A 283 -17.72 -1.78 17.16
C GLY A 283 -17.83 -3.05 16.33
N SER A 284 -18.64 -3.98 16.84
CA SER A 284 -18.95 -5.24 16.18
C SER A 284 -20.42 -5.58 16.41
N THR A 285 -21.09 -6.05 15.36
CA THR A 285 -22.44 -6.63 15.44
C THR A 285 -22.43 -8.12 15.78
N ARG A 286 -21.31 -8.79 15.52
CA ARG A 286 -21.04 -10.22 15.70
C ARG A 286 -19.64 -10.41 16.29
N ARG A 287 -19.40 -11.54 16.94
CA ARG A 287 -18.08 -11.87 17.51
C ARG A 287 -17.19 -12.59 16.50
N PHE A 288 -16.97 -11.99 15.34
CA PHE A 288 -16.02 -12.50 14.36
C PHE A 288 -14.68 -11.77 14.46
N SER A 289 -13.59 -12.50 14.24
CA SER A 289 -12.27 -11.89 14.09
C SER A 289 -12.23 -11.03 12.84
N LYS A 290 -11.79 -9.78 12.99
CA LYS A 290 -11.71 -8.80 11.91
C LYS A 290 -10.25 -8.47 11.68
N GLN A 291 -9.79 -8.63 10.44
CA GLN A 291 -8.41 -8.31 10.11
C GLN A 291 -8.18 -6.79 10.14
N CYS A 292 -6.96 -6.40 10.48
CA CYS A 292 -6.51 -5.02 10.49
C CYS A 292 -5.09 -4.87 9.95
N ALA A 293 -4.76 -3.65 9.55
CA ALA A 293 -3.42 -3.29 9.09
C ALA A 293 -3.13 -1.81 9.37
N PHE A 294 -1.87 -1.47 9.63
CA PHE A 294 -1.40 -0.09 9.60
C PHE A 294 -0.96 0.32 8.19
N PHE A 295 -1.01 1.63 7.92
CA PHE A 295 -0.28 2.24 6.82
C PHE A 295 0.20 3.66 7.16
N GLU A 296 1.16 4.17 6.38
CA GLU A 296 1.91 5.40 6.70
C GLU A 296 2.57 5.35 8.08
N GLY A 297 3.24 4.23 8.37
CA GLY A 297 3.85 3.98 9.68
C GLY A 297 2.81 3.53 10.68
N SER A 298 2.51 4.39 11.64
CA SER A 298 1.55 4.15 12.72
C SER A 298 0.38 5.15 12.70
N LYS A 299 0.27 5.97 11.64
CA LYS A 299 -0.64 7.11 11.58
C LYS A 299 -2.08 6.72 11.27
N ILE A 300 -2.26 5.82 10.31
CA ILE A 300 -3.58 5.40 9.86
C ILE A 300 -3.73 3.89 10.02
N ALA A 301 -4.90 3.47 10.48
CA ALA A 301 -5.28 2.07 10.60
C ALA A 301 -6.40 1.75 9.61
N VAL A 302 -6.29 0.60 8.96
CA VAL A 302 -7.37 -0.04 8.20
C VAL A 302 -7.95 -1.14 9.06
N CYS A 303 -9.23 -1.02 9.35
CA CYS A 303 -9.97 -1.93 10.22
C CYS A 303 -11.08 -2.61 9.42
N GLY A 304 -11.03 -3.93 9.33
CA GLY A 304 -12.14 -4.73 8.79
C GLY A 304 -13.38 -4.65 9.68
N SER A 305 -14.52 -5.08 9.15
CA SER A 305 -15.80 -5.15 9.84
C SER A 305 -16.44 -6.53 9.67
N ASP A 306 -17.28 -6.91 10.63
CA ASP A 306 -18.23 -8.01 10.45
C ASP A 306 -19.40 -7.67 9.49
N THR A 307 -19.37 -6.46 8.94
CA THR A 307 -20.23 -5.98 7.86
C THR A 307 -19.44 -5.79 6.56
N ASN A 308 -20.12 -5.29 5.53
CA ASN A 308 -19.56 -4.99 4.21
C ASN A 308 -18.70 -3.71 4.20
N LYS A 309 -18.19 -3.29 5.37
CA LYS A 309 -17.48 -2.04 5.57
C LYS A 309 -16.01 -2.29 5.91
N VAL A 310 -15.17 -1.37 5.48
CA VAL A 310 -13.79 -1.24 5.91
C VAL A 310 -13.61 0.19 6.40
N PHE A 311 -13.00 0.37 7.57
CA PHE A 311 -12.85 1.66 8.20
C PHE A 311 -11.40 2.13 8.10
N ILE A 312 -11.22 3.36 7.64
CA ILE A 312 -9.95 4.07 7.63
C ILE A 312 -9.97 5.00 8.83
N VAL A 313 -9.03 4.82 9.76
CA VAL A 313 -9.05 5.48 11.07
C VAL A 313 -7.76 6.23 11.28
N ASP A 314 -7.86 7.51 11.65
CA ASP A 314 -6.72 8.27 12.15
C ASP A 314 -6.42 7.78 13.56
N VAL A 315 -5.26 7.16 13.73
CA VAL A 315 -4.86 6.51 14.96
C VAL A 315 -4.62 7.56 16.05
N ALA A 316 -4.01 8.69 15.73
CA ALA A 316 -3.68 9.72 16.71
C ALA A 316 -4.93 10.41 17.26
N ASN A 317 -5.85 10.75 16.35
CA ASN A 317 -7.05 11.51 16.65
C ASN A 317 -8.26 10.65 17.02
N ASN A 318 -8.16 9.32 16.89
CA ASN A 318 -9.18 8.34 17.26
C ASN A 318 -10.56 8.58 16.59
N TYR A 319 -10.56 8.87 15.29
CA TYR A 319 -11.80 9.00 14.51
C TYR A 319 -11.70 8.33 13.15
N VAL A 320 -12.85 7.89 12.65
CA VAL A 320 -12.98 7.29 11.31
C VAL A 320 -12.88 8.40 10.27
N VAL A 321 -11.81 8.39 9.48
CA VAL A 321 -11.59 9.33 8.37
C VAL A 321 -12.51 8.99 7.20
N GLN A 322 -12.63 7.70 6.90
CA GLN A 322 -13.43 7.23 5.77
C GLN A 322 -13.98 5.82 6.04
N THR A 323 -15.18 5.54 5.52
CA THR A 323 -15.77 4.20 5.48
C THR A 323 -15.86 3.74 4.03
N LEU A 324 -15.19 2.64 3.71
CA LEU A 324 -15.21 1.98 2.41
C LEU A 324 -16.26 0.86 2.43
N THR A 325 -16.93 0.63 1.31
CA THR A 325 -17.99 -0.38 1.21
C THR A 325 -17.63 -1.40 0.14
N THR A 326 -17.52 -2.68 0.51
CA THR A 326 -17.19 -3.79 -0.39
C THR A 326 -18.39 -4.16 -1.26
N CYS A 327 -19.36 -4.84 -0.69
CA CYS A 327 -20.44 -5.51 -1.42
C CYS A 327 -21.82 -4.93 -1.04
N ARG A 328 -22.83 -5.09 -1.91
CA ARG A 328 -24.22 -4.78 -1.52
C ARG A 328 -24.73 -5.87 -0.56
N GLY A 329 -25.17 -5.49 0.63
CA GLY A 329 -25.64 -6.41 1.68
C GLY A 329 -24.85 -6.28 2.99
N THR A 330 -25.04 -7.21 3.91
CA THR A 330 -24.40 -7.20 5.25
C THR A 330 -23.43 -8.37 5.41
N TYR A 331 -22.63 -8.63 4.38
CA TYR A 331 -21.62 -9.69 4.41
C TYR A 331 -20.33 -9.18 5.01
N MET A 332 -19.74 -9.99 5.87
CA MET A 332 -18.47 -9.70 6.52
C MET A 332 -17.35 -9.50 5.50
N THR A 333 -16.50 -8.53 5.79
CA THR A 333 -15.23 -8.37 5.10
C THR A 333 -14.23 -9.38 5.68
N GLN A 334 -13.80 -10.33 4.86
CA GLN A 334 -13.06 -11.51 5.32
C GLN A 334 -11.59 -11.21 5.62
N THR A 335 -10.95 -10.50 4.70
CA THR A 335 -9.54 -10.11 4.81
C THR A 335 -9.38 -8.69 4.29
N VAL A 336 -8.44 -7.96 4.89
CA VAL A 336 -8.00 -6.63 4.44
C VAL A 336 -6.48 -6.62 4.34
N CYS A 337 -5.95 -5.92 3.36
CA CYS A 337 -4.52 -5.63 3.27
C CYS A 337 -4.27 -4.23 2.72
N VAL A 338 -3.09 -3.72 2.97
CA VAL A 338 -2.64 -2.41 2.47
C VAL A 338 -1.29 -2.59 1.80
N THR A 339 -1.01 -1.76 0.81
CA THR A 339 0.32 -1.69 0.19
C THR A 339 1.41 -1.43 1.23
N PRO A 340 2.61 -2.00 1.06
CA PRO A 340 3.77 -1.68 1.89
C PRO A 340 4.07 -0.17 1.96
N SER A 341 4.71 0.26 3.04
CA SER A 341 5.09 1.67 3.24
C SER A 341 6.08 2.21 2.20
N SER A 342 6.77 1.33 1.47
CA SER A 342 7.68 1.66 0.37
C SER A 342 6.97 1.92 -0.96
N SER A 343 5.69 1.56 -1.09
CA SER A 343 4.94 1.70 -2.33
C SER A 343 4.66 3.18 -2.66
N ARG A 344 4.77 3.55 -3.94
CA ARG A 344 4.47 4.91 -4.40
C ARG A 344 2.98 5.25 -4.34
N ASN A 345 2.14 4.27 -4.64
CA ASN A 345 0.70 4.38 -4.58
C ASN A 345 0.19 3.61 -3.36
N VAL A 346 -0.76 4.19 -2.64
CA VAL A 346 -1.38 3.56 -1.48
C VAL A 346 -2.68 2.91 -1.90
N PHE A 347 -2.73 1.58 -1.85
CA PHE A 347 -3.96 0.82 -2.08
C PHE A 347 -4.41 0.09 -0.82
N VAL A 348 -5.71 0.10 -0.59
CA VAL A 348 -6.37 -0.78 0.38
C VAL A 348 -7.10 -1.84 -0.43
N ALA A 349 -6.92 -3.11 -0.08
CA ALA A 349 -7.71 -4.20 -0.64
C ALA A 349 -8.53 -4.90 0.44
N ALA A 350 -9.70 -5.39 0.06
CA ALA A 350 -10.56 -6.15 0.94
C ALA A 350 -11.36 -7.22 0.18
N ALA A 351 -11.60 -8.35 0.83
CA ALA A 351 -12.37 -9.45 0.27
C ALA A 351 -13.79 -9.55 0.87
N CYS A 352 -14.78 -9.76 0.00
CA CYS A 352 -16.15 -10.14 0.38
C CYS A 352 -16.72 -11.13 -0.65
N ARG A 353 -17.06 -12.36 -0.22
CA ARG A 353 -17.79 -13.36 -1.03
C ARG A 353 -17.18 -13.65 -2.42
N GLY A 354 -15.88 -13.92 -2.48
CA GLY A 354 -15.18 -14.16 -3.75
C GLY A 354 -14.94 -12.91 -4.59
N TYR A 355 -15.27 -11.72 -4.08
CA TYR A 355 -14.87 -10.46 -4.68
C TYR A 355 -13.71 -9.85 -3.92
N VAL A 356 -12.76 -9.28 -4.66
CA VAL A 356 -11.67 -8.47 -4.12
C VAL A 356 -11.88 -7.03 -4.57
N TYR A 357 -11.98 -6.12 -3.62
CA TYR A 357 -12.14 -4.69 -3.86
C TYR A 357 -10.82 -4.00 -3.59
N ILE A 358 -10.40 -3.12 -4.49
CA ILE A 358 -9.20 -2.30 -4.33
C ILE A 358 -9.61 -0.83 -4.37
N TRP A 359 -9.21 -0.08 -3.35
CA TRP A 359 -9.32 1.38 -3.31
C TRP A 359 -7.95 2.00 -3.40
N GLU A 360 -7.83 3.06 -4.19
CA GLU A 360 -6.62 3.87 -4.31
C GLU A 360 -6.79 5.16 -3.50
N LYS A 361 -5.78 5.51 -2.72
CA LYS A 361 -5.71 6.82 -2.08
C LYS A 361 -5.51 7.87 -3.18
N SER A 362 -6.51 8.70 -3.40
CA SER A 362 -6.35 9.85 -4.30
C SER A 362 -5.37 10.82 -3.64
N THR A 363 -4.20 11.02 -4.23
CA THR A 363 -3.42 12.22 -3.95
C THR A 363 -4.33 13.40 -4.29
N PRO A 364 -4.55 14.37 -3.38
CA PRO A 364 -5.18 15.61 -3.77
C PRO A 364 -4.29 16.22 -4.84
N GLN A 365 -4.73 16.11 -6.10
CA GLN A 365 -4.36 17.09 -7.11
C GLN A 365 -4.71 18.41 -6.43
N VAL A 366 -3.71 19.26 -6.17
CA VAL A 366 -4.00 20.66 -5.89
C VAL A 366 -4.81 21.11 -7.09
N GLN A 367 -6.14 21.11 -6.96
CA GLN A 367 -7.00 21.81 -7.86
C GLN A 367 -6.58 23.25 -7.67
N VAL A 368 -5.68 23.70 -8.55
CA VAL A 368 -5.63 25.11 -8.87
C VAL A 368 -7.01 25.39 -9.42
N ASN A 369 -7.91 25.81 -8.53
CA ASN A 369 -9.20 26.36 -8.89
C ASN A 369 -8.89 27.62 -9.68
N VAL A 370 -8.62 27.46 -10.98
CA VAL A 370 -8.86 28.51 -11.93
C VAL A 370 -10.38 28.63 -11.97
N ARG A 371 -10.93 29.45 -11.07
CA ARG A 371 -12.27 29.98 -11.25
C ARG A 371 -12.29 30.56 -12.66
N ALA A 372 -13.19 30.07 -13.50
CA ALA A 372 -13.34 30.53 -14.86
C ALA A 372 -13.83 32.00 -14.96
N ASP A 373 -14.00 32.73 -13.85
CA ASP A 373 -14.56 34.09 -13.83
C ASP A 373 -13.80 35.13 -12.99
N ASP A 374 -12.56 34.87 -12.53
CA ASP A 374 -11.71 35.92 -11.94
C ASP A 374 -10.50 36.18 -12.87
N PRO A 375 -10.34 37.38 -13.47
CA PRO A 375 -9.17 37.68 -14.27
C PRO A 375 -7.91 37.64 -13.39
N PRO A 376 -6.81 37.04 -13.86
CA PRO A 376 -5.60 36.90 -13.05
C PRO A 376 -5.02 38.28 -12.71
N PRO A 377 -4.39 38.45 -11.53
CA PRO A 377 -3.73 39.70 -11.18
C PRO A 377 -2.74 40.09 -12.29
N SER A 378 -2.88 41.34 -12.73
CA SER A 378 -2.38 41.93 -13.98
C SER A 378 -0.86 42.06 -14.12
N ARG A 379 -0.05 41.24 -13.42
CA ARG A 379 1.41 41.27 -13.50
C ARG A 379 2.03 40.25 -14.45
N TYR A 380 1.37 39.12 -14.76
CA TYR A 380 1.94 38.10 -15.66
C TYR A 380 1.61 38.27 -17.15
N ARG A 381 0.65 39.15 -17.49
CA ARG A 381 0.26 39.38 -18.89
C ARG A 381 1.27 40.18 -19.72
N ARG A 382 2.31 40.77 -19.10
CA ARG A 382 3.38 41.49 -19.81
C ARG A 382 4.64 40.67 -20.11
N VAL A 383 4.85 39.53 -19.43
CA VAL A 383 6.04 38.70 -19.66
C VAL A 383 5.77 37.62 -20.72
N GLY A 384 4.55 37.05 -20.73
CA GLY A 384 4.16 36.05 -21.73
C GLY A 384 3.98 36.60 -23.16
N SER A 385 3.49 37.83 -23.31
CA SER A 385 3.31 38.46 -24.63
C SER A 385 4.62 38.91 -25.29
N ALA A 386 5.69 39.04 -24.51
CA ALA A 386 7.02 39.36 -25.02
C ALA A 386 7.81 38.12 -25.44
N ILE A 387 7.66 36.98 -24.75
CA ILE A 387 8.53 35.80 -24.94
C ILE A 387 7.98 34.79 -25.96
N LEU A 388 6.65 34.61 -26.04
CA LEU A 388 6.04 33.64 -26.97
C LEU A 388 6.37 33.88 -28.47
N PRO A 389 6.48 35.13 -28.97
CA PRO A 389 6.89 35.37 -30.35
C PRO A 389 8.32 34.90 -30.64
N TYR A 390 9.25 35.05 -29.68
CA TYR A 390 10.65 34.64 -29.87
C TYR A 390 10.83 33.12 -29.78
N LEU A 391 10.07 32.43 -28.94
CA LEU A 391 10.08 30.97 -28.90
C LEU A 391 9.52 30.37 -30.20
N GLY A 392 8.45 30.96 -30.75
CA GLY A 392 7.90 30.58 -32.04
C GLY A 392 8.85 30.83 -33.21
N PHE A 393 9.57 31.97 -33.21
CA PHE A 393 10.61 32.26 -34.21
C PHE A 393 11.83 31.35 -34.10
N ALA A 394 12.24 30.98 -32.88
CA ALA A 394 13.35 30.03 -32.67
C ALA A 394 12.99 28.64 -33.21
N VAL A 395 11.78 28.15 -32.94
CA VAL A 395 11.30 26.85 -33.44
C VAL A 395 11.09 26.88 -34.97
N ALA A 396 10.51 27.96 -35.52
CA ALA A 396 10.32 28.09 -36.96
C ALA A 396 11.64 28.24 -37.74
N GLY A 397 12.63 28.93 -37.17
CA GLY A 397 13.96 29.11 -37.77
C GLY A 397 14.81 27.84 -37.74
N THR A 398 14.71 27.02 -36.69
CA THR A 398 15.50 25.78 -36.58
C THR A 398 14.88 24.62 -37.35
N VAL A 399 13.55 24.49 -37.39
CA VAL A 399 12.88 23.36 -38.07
C VAL A 399 13.18 23.34 -39.58
N GLY A 400 13.29 24.51 -40.23
CA GLY A 400 13.63 24.61 -41.65
C GLY A 400 15.08 24.22 -42.01
N HIS A 401 16.02 24.28 -41.05
CA HIS A 401 17.41 23.85 -41.27
C HIS A 401 17.63 22.36 -40.95
N TRP A 402 16.83 21.77 -40.06
CA TRP A 402 17.00 20.36 -39.66
C TRP A 402 16.35 19.37 -40.63
N LEU A 403 15.17 19.71 -41.17
CA LEU A 403 14.39 18.82 -42.04
C LEU A 403 15.11 18.40 -43.33
N PRO A 404 15.84 19.28 -44.06
CA PRO A 404 16.53 18.89 -45.28
C PRO A 404 17.70 17.93 -45.03
N HIS A 405 18.43 18.09 -43.93
CA HIS A 405 19.58 17.24 -43.59
C HIS A 405 19.14 15.89 -43.02
N ALA A 406 18.08 15.84 -42.20
CA ALA A 406 17.51 14.60 -41.69
C ALA A 406 16.86 13.76 -42.81
N TRP A 407 16.19 14.43 -43.76
CA TRP A 407 15.59 13.77 -44.92
C TRP A 407 16.65 13.19 -45.87
N LYS A 408 17.73 13.94 -46.12
CA LYS A 408 18.85 13.48 -46.96
C LYS A 408 19.62 12.32 -46.31
N LEU A 409 19.77 12.34 -44.98
CA LEU A 409 20.37 11.24 -44.22
C LEU A 409 19.51 9.97 -44.26
N GLY A 410 18.20 10.10 -44.12
CA GLY A 410 17.27 8.98 -44.26
C GLY A 410 17.32 8.35 -45.66
N GLN A 411 17.40 9.18 -46.71
CA GLN A 411 17.52 8.70 -48.09
C GLN A 411 18.86 8.00 -48.34
N ASP A 412 19.98 8.52 -47.84
CA ASP A 412 21.30 7.88 -48.00
C ASP A 412 21.40 6.54 -47.27
N ILE A 413 20.80 6.42 -46.07
CA ILE A 413 20.74 5.16 -45.33
C ILE A 413 19.89 4.15 -46.10
N ILE A 414 18.72 4.54 -46.60
CA ILE A 414 17.83 3.63 -47.34
C ILE A 414 18.51 3.15 -48.64
N MET A 415 19.15 4.06 -49.39
CA MET A 415 19.81 3.71 -50.66
C MET A 415 21.03 2.81 -50.44
N LYS A 416 21.88 3.09 -49.44
CA LYS A 416 23.03 2.22 -49.14
C LYS A 416 22.63 0.86 -48.59
N THR A 417 21.54 0.79 -47.84
CA THR A 417 20.99 -0.48 -47.35
C THR A 417 20.39 -1.27 -48.51
N ALA A 418 19.72 -0.62 -49.46
CA ALA A 418 19.18 -1.24 -50.66
C ALA A 418 20.30 -1.76 -51.60
N ASP A 419 21.34 -0.98 -51.88
CA ASP A 419 22.46 -1.41 -52.72
C ASP A 419 23.23 -2.59 -52.11
N TYR A 420 23.39 -2.60 -50.77
CA TYR A 420 24.03 -3.70 -50.06
C TYR A 420 23.20 -4.99 -50.09
N LEU A 421 21.87 -4.88 -50.00
CA LEU A 421 20.95 -6.02 -50.10
C LEU A 421 20.85 -6.58 -51.53
N ILE A 422 20.99 -5.73 -52.55
CA ILE A 422 21.01 -6.13 -53.96
C ILE A 422 22.32 -6.84 -54.32
N GLN A 423 23.46 -6.40 -53.75
CA GLN A 423 24.76 -7.02 -54.03
C GLN A 423 24.97 -8.37 -53.33
N ASN A 424 24.40 -8.58 -52.15
CA ASN A 424 24.69 -9.77 -51.33
C ASN A 424 23.61 -10.86 -51.33
N GLY A 425 22.48 -10.66 -52.02
CA GLY A 425 21.40 -11.63 -52.11
C GLY A 425 20.63 -11.77 -50.79
N ALA A 426 19.31 -11.66 -50.86
CA ALA A 426 18.45 -11.69 -49.69
C ALA A 426 18.36 -13.11 -49.10
N ASP A 427 19.30 -13.49 -48.24
CA ASP A 427 19.14 -14.65 -47.36
C ASP A 427 18.97 -14.23 -45.89
N ARG A 428 17.92 -14.80 -45.29
CA ARG A 428 17.38 -14.43 -43.98
C ARG A 428 18.27 -14.99 -42.87
N THR A 429 19.26 -14.20 -42.44
CA THR A 429 19.74 -14.02 -41.05
C THR A 429 21.06 -13.26 -41.12
N MET A 430 21.07 -11.97 -40.76
CA MET A 430 22.35 -11.27 -40.65
C MET A 430 22.30 -10.18 -39.58
N GLU A 431 23.20 -10.31 -38.60
CA GLU A 431 23.51 -9.31 -37.59
C GLU A 431 24.31 -8.16 -38.23
N LEU A 432 23.98 -6.91 -37.87
CA LEU A 432 24.67 -5.72 -38.35
C LEU A 432 26.15 -5.73 -37.90
N PRO A 433 27.11 -5.42 -38.79
CA PRO A 433 28.53 -5.34 -38.41
C PRO A 433 28.74 -4.30 -37.30
N ARG A 434 29.50 -4.65 -36.26
CA ARG A 434 29.72 -3.80 -35.07
C ARG A 434 30.22 -2.39 -35.41
N GLU A 435 31.04 -2.23 -36.45
CA GLU A 435 31.50 -0.91 -36.91
C GLU A 435 30.37 0.03 -37.37
N ALA A 436 29.27 -0.51 -37.91
CA ALA A 436 28.11 0.29 -38.32
C ALA A 436 27.29 0.74 -37.11
N VAL A 437 27.17 -0.12 -36.09
CA VAL A 437 26.48 0.19 -34.83
C VAL A 437 27.27 1.23 -34.04
N ASP A 438 28.61 1.09 -33.98
CA ASP A 438 29.48 2.03 -33.27
C ASP A 438 29.43 3.43 -33.89
N LYS A 439 29.40 3.55 -35.22
CA LYS A 439 29.22 4.84 -35.90
C LYS A 439 27.86 5.49 -35.61
N ILE A 440 26.80 4.70 -35.50
CA ILE A 440 25.46 5.21 -35.14
C ILE A 440 25.46 5.75 -33.71
N PHE A 441 26.10 5.05 -32.77
CA PHE A 441 26.24 5.51 -31.38
C PHE A 441 27.10 6.77 -31.26
N GLU A 442 28.21 6.84 -32.00
CA GLU A 442 29.10 8.01 -31.98
C GLU A 442 28.40 9.26 -32.54
N MET A 443 27.57 9.09 -33.58
CA MET A 443 26.77 10.16 -34.16
C MET A 443 25.59 10.59 -33.25
N ALA A 444 24.96 9.66 -32.54
CA ALA A 444 23.94 9.97 -31.54
C ALA A 444 24.52 10.75 -30.33
N ALA A 445 25.73 10.40 -29.89
CA ALA A 445 26.44 11.13 -28.84
C ALA A 445 26.88 12.54 -29.28
N ALA A 446 27.19 12.75 -30.56
CA ALA A 446 27.44 14.08 -31.11
C ALA A 446 26.17 14.95 -31.15
N ALA A 447 25.02 14.37 -31.49
CA ALA A 447 23.73 15.06 -31.48
C ALA A 447 23.29 15.47 -30.06
N SER A 448 23.51 14.61 -29.05
CA SER A 448 23.22 14.93 -27.65
C SER A 448 24.07 16.10 -27.13
N ARG A 449 25.38 16.11 -27.45
CA ARG A 449 26.29 17.21 -27.05
C ARG A 449 25.92 18.54 -27.70
N ALA A 450 25.40 18.52 -28.92
CA ALA A 450 24.90 19.73 -29.59
C ALA A 450 23.62 20.28 -28.91
N LEU A 451 22.75 19.41 -28.40
CA LEU A 451 21.59 19.79 -27.60
C LEU A 451 22.00 20.39 -26.24
N ASP A 452 23.01 19.84 -25.57
CA ASP A 452 23.50 20.37 -24.29
C ASP A 452 24.19 21.73 -24.43
N MET A 453 24.92 22.00 -25.53
CA MET A 453 25.46 23.34 -25.80
C MET A 453 24.35 24.38 -26.02
N SER A 454 23.20 23.97 -26.57
CA SER A 454 22.05 24.86 -26.77
C SER A 454 21.33 25.19 -25.46
N SER A 455 21.28 24.27 -24.50
CA SER A 455 20.70 24.52 -23.17
C SER A 455 21.59 25.43 -22.31
N ALA A 456 22.91 25.33 -22.46
CA ALA A 456 23.88 26.22 -21.80
C ALA A 456 23.84 27.67 -22.31
N LEU A 457 23.56 27.89 -23.61
CA LEU A 457 23.35 29.22 -24.18
C LEU A 457 22.04 29.90 -23.70
N VAL A 458 21.04 29.10 -23.33
CA VAL A 458 19.78 29.58 -22.74
C VAL A 458 19.98 29.93 -21.26
N SER A 459 20.80 29.19 -20.52
CA SER A 459 21.09 29.50 -19.10
C SER A 459 22.04 30.69 -18.92
N SER A 460 22.93 30.97 -19.86
CA SER A 460 23.83 32.13 -19.76
C SER A 460 23.13 33.47 -20.01
N ARG A 461 21.99 33.48 -20.73
CA ARG A 461 21.18 34.70 -20.99
C ARG A 461 20.12 35.00 -19.94
N THR A 462 19.80 34.05 -19.05
CA THR A 462 18.87 34.28 -17.92
C THR A 462 19.55 34.95 -16.72
N LEU A 463 20.89 34.93 -16.64
CA LEU A 463 21.67 35.57 -15.57
C LEU A 463 21.75 37.10 -15.66
N ASP A 464 21.61 37.72 -16.85
CA ASP A 464 21.61 39.19 -17.01
C ASP A 464 20.29 39.87 -16.57
N MET A 465 19.19 39.11 -16.45
CA MET A 465 17.88 39.64 -16.04
C MET A 465 17.76 39.86 -14.52
N ALA A 466 18.67 39.30 -13.72
CA ALA A 466 18.72 39.52 -12.27
C ALA A 466 19.32 40.90 -11.89
N ALA A 467 20.11 41.51 -12.78
CA ALA A 467 20.74 42.82 -12.57
C ALA A 467 19.81 44.02 -12.84
N ILE A 468 18.63 43.80 -13.43
CA ILE A 468 17.65 44.85 -13.74
C ILE A 468 16.60 45.02 -12.62
N ALA A 469 16.45 44.02 -11.73
CA ALA A 469 15.49 44.06 -10.63
C ALA A 469 15.90 45.00 -9.48
N THR A 470 17.18 45.40 -9.40
CA THR A 470 17.72 46.26 -8.33
C THR A 470 17.47 47.75 -8.56
N THR A 471 17.05 48.16 -9.77
CA THR A 471 16.82 49.57 -10.12
C THR A 471 15.34 50.00 -9.98
N THR A 472 14.42 49.06 -9.73
CA THR A 472 12.98 49.32 -9.59
C THR A 472 12.49 49.46 -8.15
N TYR A 473 13.35 49.27 -7.15
CA TYR A 473 12.98 49.43 -5.73
C TYR A 473 13.09 50.89 -5.21
N THR A 474 13.69 51.79 -5.99
CA THR A 474 13.89 53.22 -5.64
C THR A 474 12.93 54.20 -6.31
N ALA A 475 11.97 53.73 -7.12
CA ALA A 475 11.03 54.58 -7.86
C ALA A 475 9.56 54.54 -7.36
N ALA A 476 9.27 53.76 -6.30
CA ALA A 476 7.92 53.61 -5.75
C ALA A 476 7.65 54.41 -4.46
N THR A 477 8.57 55.29 -4.06
CA THR A 477 8.47 56.13 -2.84
C THR A 477 8.12 57.60 -3.11
N ALA A 478 7.75 57.99 -4.35
CA ALA A 478 7.59 59.41 -4.71
C ALA A 478 6.17 59.86 -5.13
N THR A 479 5.14 59.02 -5.07
CA THR A 479 3.78 59.41 -5.51
C THR A 479 2.69 58.84 -4.60
N ALA A 480 2.66 59.28 -3.34
CA ALA A 480 1.48 59.20 -2.48
C ALA A 480 1.54 60.28 -1.37
N THR A 481 1.50 61.54 -1.77
CA THR A 481 1.23 62.68 -0.88
C THR A 481 -0.06 63.35 -1.33
N MET A 482 -1.18 63.05 -0.69
CA MET A 482 -2.23 64.02 -0.31
C MET A 482 -3.26 63.35 0.63
N THR A 483 -3.14 63.72 1.91
CA THR A 483 -4.19 63.99 2.92
C THR A 483 -5.04 62.86 3.52
N SER A 484 -4.71 62.60 4.79
CA SER A 484 -5.38 61.94 5.95
C SER A 484 -6.71 62.64 6.38
N PRO A 485 -7.46 62.27 7.47
CA PRO A 485 -7.02 61.54 8.69
C PRO A 485 -8.03 60.62 9.44
N SER A 486 -7.50 59.69 10.26
CA SER A 486 -7.76 59.65 11.72
C SER A 486 -7.06 58.46 12.42
N ALA A 487 -6.33 58.81 13.49
CA ALA A 487 -5.86 58.04 14.65
C ALA A 487 -4.96 56.79 14.44
N THR A 488 -3.63 56.88 14.58
CA THR A 488 -2.83 56.64 15.83
C THR A 488 -3.14 55.27 16.48
N SER A 489 -2.21 54.31 16.57
CA SER A 489 -0.91 54.42 17.26
C SER A 489 0.00 53.19 17.01
N LEU A 490 1.33 53.45 17.06
CA LEU A 490 2.48 52.55 17.36
C LEU A 490 2.92 51.60 16.23
N PHE A 491 3.91 51.93 15.36
CA PHE A 491 5.37 52.07 15.57
C PHE A 491 6.06 50.81 16.12
N ASP A 492 6.85 50.19 15.23
CA ASP A 492 8.17 49.55 15.45
C ASP A 492 8.25 48.23 16.25
N MET A 493 9.09 47.23 15.94
CA MET A 493 10.42 47.25 15.33
C MET A 493 10.83 45.78 15.06
N ALA A 494 11.32 45.41 13.87
CA ALA A 494 12.19 44.23 13.70
C ALA A 494 12.87 44.23 12.32
N ALA A 495 13.85 45.13 12.18
CA ALA A 495 14.91 45.02 11.18
C ALA A 495 16.21 44.69 11.90
N ALA A 496 16.70 43.46 11.73
CA ALA A 496 18.09 43.06 11.90
C ALA A 496 18.25 41.75 11.13
N ALA A 497 18.55 41.86 9.84
CA ALA A 497 19.91 41.76 9.31
C ALA A 497 20.29 40.30 9.05
N ALA A 498 20.10 39.94 7.78
CA ALA A 498 20.66 38.77 7.14
C ALA A 498 22.18 38.74 7.30
N GLY A 499 22.69 37.55 7.59
CA GLY A 499 24.10 37.21 7.61
C GLY A 499 24.26 35.69 7.64
N HIS A 500 23.89 35.02 6.55
CA HIS A 500 24.64 33.95 5.87
C HIS A 500 23.82 33.30 4.76
#